data_AF-A0A1H6YD36-F1
#
_entry.id   AF-A0A1H6YD36-F1
#
_cell.length_a   1.000
_cell.length_b   1.000
_cell.length_c   1.000
_cell.angle_alpha   90.00
_cell.angle_beta   90.00
_cell.angle_gamma   90.00
#
_symmetry.space_group_name_H-M   'P 1'
#
loop_
_entity.id
_entity.type
_entity.pdbx_description
1 polymer ?
#
loop_
_entity_poly.entity_id
_entity_poly.type
_entity_poly.pdbx_seq_one_letter_code
_entity_poly.pdbx_strand_id
1 'polypeptide(L)'
;MNRRIGNVLVILGAFGAIAVAVDRNTHLGPHSAATFKFDRERCFGIVRAGRNDCGTAKHACAGRAPRDATGDEWLLLPAGTCTKIAGGAIRPSSG
;
A
#
# COMPACT_ATOMS: atom_id res chain seq x y z
N MET A 1 -16.51 48.05 6.14
CA MET A 1 -17.33 46.88 5.71
C MET A 1 -16.75 46.21 4.46
N ASN A 2 -16.34 46.95 3.44
CA ASN A 2 -15.94 46.41 2.12
C ASN A 2 -14.66 45.54 2.10
N ARG A 3 -13.65 45.84 2.92
CA ARG A 3 -12.41 45.03 3.00
C ARG A 3 -12.62 43.66 3.65
N ARG A 4 -13.57 43.56 4.59
CA ARG A 4 -13.93 42.28 5.23
C ARG A 4 -14.65 41.38 4.23
N ILE A 5 -15.57 41.95 3.45
CA ILE A 5 -16.28 41.22 2.38
C ILE A 5 -15.30 40.77 1.29
N GLY A 6 -14.37 41.63 0.87
CA GLY A 6 -13.34 41.27 -0.10
C GLY A 6 -12.43 40.12 0.37
N ASN A 7 -11.95 40.16 1.61
CA ASN A 7 -11.12 39.08 2.16
C ASN A 7 -11.89 37.76 2.26
N VAL A 8 -13.18 37.81 2.63
CA VAL A 8 -14.04 36.62 2.69
C VAL A 8 -14.20 35.99 1.31
N LEU A 9 -14.41 36.80 0.25
CA LEU A 9 -14.53 36.29 -1.12
C LEU A 9 -13.23 35.62 -1.61
N VAL A 10 -12.07 36.19 -1.30
CA VAL A 10 -10.76 35.61 -1.66
C VAL A 10 -10.53 34.27 -0.96
N ILE A 11 -10.84 34.20 0.34
CA ILE A 11 -10.68 32.97 1.12
C ILE A 11 -11.61 31.86 0.62
N LEU A 12 -12.88 32.18 0.36
CA LEU A 12 -13.83 31.20 -0.18
C LEU A 12 -13.43 30.70 -1.57
N GLY A 13 -12.93 31.59 -2.44
CA GLY A 13 -12.41 31.21 -3.75
C GLY A 13 -11.23 30.25 -3.67
N ALA A 14 -10.28 30.49 -2.75
CA ALA A 14 -9.14 29.62 -2.53
C ALA A 14 -9.55 28.21 -2.05
N PHE A 15 -10.47 28.14 -1.09
CA PHE A 15 -11.00 26.84 -0.62
C PHE A 15 -11.78 26.09 -1.72
N GLY A 16 -12.55 26.80 -2.54
CA GLY A 16 -13.25 26.21 -3.68
C GLY A 16 -12.29 25.60 -4.71
N ALA A 17 -11.22 26.31 -5.06
CA ALA A 17 -10.21 25.81 -6.00
C ALA A 17 -9.47 24.57 -5.45
N ILE A 18 -9.14 24.56 -4.16
CA ILE A 18 -8.52 23.41 -3.49
C ILE A 18 -9.46 22.21 -3.51
N ALA A 19 -10.74 22.40 -3.20
CA ALA A 19 -11.72 21.31 -3.20
C ALA A 19 -11.85 20.65 -4.59
N VAL A 20 -11.87 21.45 -5.67
CA VAL A 20 -11.91 20.94 -7.05
C VAL A 20 -10.62 20.17 -7.39
N ALA A 21 -9.46 20.69 -6.99
CA ALA A 21 -8.18 20.02 -7.25
C ALA A 21 -8.07 18.66 -6.51
N VAL A 22 -8.61 18.58 -5.29
CA VAL A 22 -8.66 17.33 -4.50
C VAL A 22 -9.60 16.32 -5.16
N ASP A 23 -10.80 16.72 -5.57
CA ASP A 23 -11.77 15.82 -6.24
C ASP A 23 -11.23 15.24 -7.55
N ARG A 24 -10.51 16.04 -8.35
CA ARG A 24 -9.97 15.60 -9.65
C ARG A 24 -8.74 14.72 -9.56
N ASN A 25 -7.88 14.93 -8.56
CA ASN A 25 -6.57 14.27 -8.48
C ASN A 25 -6.47 13.22 -7.38
N THR A 26 -7.49 13.04 -6.55
CA THR A 26 -7.46 12.09 -5.43
C THR A 26 -8.76 11.30 -5.33
N HIS A 27 -8.70 10.14 -4.68
CA HIS A 27 -9.86 9.28 -4.40
C HIS A 27 -10.40 9.47 -2.97
N LEU A 28 -10.28 10.68 -2.42
CA LEU A 28 -10.68 11.01 -1.04
C LEU A 28 -12.13 11.50 -0.92
N GLY A 29 -12.86 11.63 -2.04
CA GLY A 29 -14.24 12.09 -2.06
C GLY A 29 -15.25 11.00 -1.64
N PRO A 30 -16.44 11.37 -1.13
CA PRO A 30 -17.48 10.43 -0.71
C PRO A 30 -18.06 9.56 -1.84
N HIS A 31 -17.80 9.90 -3.11
CA HIS A 31 -18.17 9.12 -4.30
C HIS A 31 -17.03 8.25 -4.84
N SER A 32 -15.90 8.16 -4.12
CA SER A 32 -14.78 7.32 -4.51
C SER A 32 -15.13 5.85 -4.24
N ALA A 33 -15.82 5.22 -5.19
CA ALA A 33 -16.16 3.79 -5.16
C ALA A 33 -14.95 2.87 -5.38
N ALA A 34 -13.72 3.41 -5.36
CA ALA A 34 -12.48 2.66 -5.54
C ALA A 34 -12.18 1.83 -4.28
N THR A 35 -12.95 0.76 -4.09
CA THR A 35 -12.61 -0.30 -3.16
C THR A 35 -11.55 -1.14 -3.84
N PHE A 36 -10.27 -0.80 -3.63
CA PHE A 36 -9.15 -1.61 -4.11
C PHE A 36 -9.06 -2.91 -3.31
N LYS A 37 -10.05 -3.79 -3.50
CA LYS A 37 -10.07 -5.13 -2.94
C LYS A 37 -9.23 -6.01 -3.85
N PHE A 38 -7.94 -6.02 -3.62
CA PHE A 38 -7.06 -7.01 -4.25
C PHE A 38 -7.15 -8.31 -3.47
N ASP A 39 -7.34 -9.41 -4.20
CA ASP A 39 -6.96 -10.71 -3.67
C ASP A 39 -5.49 -10.65 -3.25
N ARG A 40 -5.12 -11.33 -2.18
CA ARG A 40 -3.75 -11.31 -1.64
C ARG A 40 -3.11 -12.68 -1.75
N GLU A 41 -1.82 -12.71 -1.99
CA GLU A 41 -1.01 -13.93 -2.08
C GLU A 41 0.23 -13.81 -1.19
N ARG A 42 0.73 -14.96 -0.73
CA ARG A 42 2.04 -15.03 -0.08
C ARG A 42 3.11 -15.12 -1.18
N CYS A 43 4.10 -14.25 -1.11
CA CYS A 43 5.24 -14.26 -2.03
C CYS A 43 6.52 -14.62 -1.28
N PHE A 44 7.11 -15.75 -1.67
CA PHE A 44 8.33 -16.32 -1.12
C PHE A 44 9.54 -15.97 -2.01
N GLY A 45 10.75 -16.17 -1.48
CA GLY A 45 12.01 -16.02 -2.25
C GLY A 45 12.50 -14.57 -2.43
N ILE A 46 11.68 -13.58 -2.08
CA ILE A 46 12.00 -12.14 -2.26
C ILE A 46 12.26 -11.41 -0.93
N VAL A 47 12.15 -12.11 0.19
CA VAL A 47 12.15 -11.50 1.52
C VAL A 47 13.57 -11.18 1.98
N ARG A 48 13.80 -9.94 2.44
CA ARG A 48 15.07 -9.56 3.08
C ARG A 48 15.17 -10.06 4.52
N ALA A 49 16.40 -10.23 5.00
CA ALA A 49 16.69 -10.56 6.38
C ALA A 49 15.95 -9.61 7.33
N GLY A 50 15.23 -10.17 8.30
CA GLY A 50 14.42 -9.42 9.25
C GLY A 50 13.25 -8.64 8.66
N ARG A 51 12.77 -8.97 7.45
CA ARG A 51 11.69 -8.22 6.75
C ARG A 51 10.55 -9.09 6.24
N ASN A 52 10.34 -10.27 6.81
CA ASN A 52 9.18 -11.11 6.53
C ASN A 52 7.93 -10.67 7.30
N ASP A 53 6.77 -11.09 6.81
CA ASP A 53 5.51 -11.00 7.52
C ASP A 53 5.32 -12.14 8.55
N CYS A 54 4.33 -11.97 9.43
CA CYS A 54 3.94 -12.92 10.47
C CYS A 54 3.38 -14.24 9.91
N GLY A 55 3.49 -15.34 10.66
CA GLY A 55 2.83 -16.60 10.34
C GLY A 55 3.54 -17.41 9.26
N THR A 56 4.84 -17.62 9.43
CA THR A 56 5.62 -18.55 8.63
C THR A 56 5.53 -19.97 9.21
N ALA A 57 6.16 -20.95 8.56
CA ALA A 57 6.21 -22.31 9.08
C ALA A 57 7.07 -22.45 10.35
N LYS A 58 8.06 -21.57 10.54
CA LYS A 58 9.05 -21.68 11.64
C LYS A 58 8.74 -20.76 12.82
N HIS A 59 8.07 -19.64 12.60
CA HIS A 59 7.78 -18.67 13.66
C HIS A 59 6.52 -17.84 13.36
N ALA A 60 5.95 -17.28 14.43
CA ALA A 60 4.70 -16.55 14.35
C ALA A 60 4.88 -15.06 14.02
N CYS A 61 6.02 -14.46 14.36
CA CYS A 61 6.21 -13.01 14.30
C CYS A 61 6.99 -12.57 13.05
N ALA A 62 6.66 -11.39 12.55
CA ALA A 62 7.43 -10.69 11.52
C ALA A 62 8.85 -10.37 11.99
N GLY A 63 9.73 -10.10 11.03
CA GLY A 63 11.09 -9.64 11.29
C GLY A 63 12.06 -10.73 11.75
N ARG A 64 11.76 -11.99 11.46
CA ARG A 64 12.51 -13.17 11.90
C ARG A 64 13.24 -13.90 10.76
N ALA A 65 13.08 -13.44 9.52
CA ALA A 65 13.84 -13.96 8.38
C ALA A 65 15.34 -13.93 8.67
N PRO A 66 16.04 -15.10 8.70
CA PRO A 66 17.43 -15.18 9.12
C PRO A 66 18.40 -14.59 8.09
N ARG A 67 18.04 -14.65 6.81
CA ARG A 67 18.82 -14.13 5.68
C ARG A 67 17.91 -13.71 4.54
N ASP A 68 18.48 -12.99 3.58
CA ASP A 68 17.81 -12.64 2.34
C ASP A 68 17.39 -13.91 1.57
N ALA A 69 16.24 -13.84 0.90
CA ALA A 69 15.64 -14.87 0.07
C ALA A 69 15.49 -16.23 0.76
N THR A 70 15.22 -16.24 2.08
CA THR A 70 14.92 -17.48 2.81
C THR A 70 13.61 -18.08 2.28
N GLY A 71 13.64 -19.37 1.89
CA GLY A 71 12.60 -19.99 1.06
C GLY A 71 11.22 -20.14 1.71
N ASP A 72 11.16 -20.17 3.04
CA ASP A 72 9.92 -20.28 3.83
C ASP A 72 9.44 -18.94 4.43
N GLU A 73 10.20 -17.86 4.19
CA GLU A 73 9.83 -16.50 4.55
C GLU A 73 9.04 -15.85 3.41
N TRP A 74 8.01 -15.09 3.76
CA TRP A 74 7.12 -14.50 2.76
C TRP A 74 6.69 -13.06 3.09
N LEU A 75 6.20 -12.38 2.05
CA LEU A 75 5.53 -11.09 2.09
C LEU A 75 4.11 -11.21 1.53
N LEU A 76 3.15 -10.51 2.13
CA LEU A 76 1.79 -10.42 1.63
C LEU A 76 1.71 -9.39 0.51
N LEU A 77 1.40 -9.83 -0.70
CA LEU A 77 1.27 -8.95 -1.85
C LEU A 77 -0.11 -9.09 -2.49
N PRO A 78 -0.54 -8.11 -3.31
CA PRO A 78 -1.67 -8.30 -4.22
C PRO A 78 -1.43 -9.50 -5.15
N ALA A 79 -2.46 -10.30 -5.39
CA ALA A 79 -2.39 -11.50 -6.23
C ALA A 79 -1.85 -11.18 -7.62
N GLY A 80 -1.00 -12.07 -8.14
CA GLY A 80 -0.30 -11.89 -9.42
C GLY A 80 0.89 -10.94 -9.38
N THR A 81 1.21 -10.33 -8.24
CA THR A 81 2.41 -9.48 -8.10
C THR A 81 3.67 -10.33 -7.96
N CYS A 82 3.59 -11.45 -7.24
CA CYS A 82 4.76 -12.28 -6.93
C CYS A 82 5.47 -12.78 -8.19
N THR A 83 4.70 -13.22 -9.19
CA THR A 83 5.22 -13.70 -10.49
C THR A 83 5.91 -12.63 -11.32
N LYS A 84 5.69 -11.35 -11.01
CA LYS A 84 6.32 -10.20 -11.70
C LYS A 84 7.65 -9.80 -11.05
N ILE A 85 7.97 -10.36 -9.88
CA ILE A 85 9.20 -10.06 -9.14
C ILE A 85 10.23 -11.17 -9.43
N ALA A 86 11.44 -10.78 -9.82
CA ALA A 86 12.52 -11.74 -10.03
C ALA A 86 12.79 -12.56 -8.76
N GLY A 87 12.78 -13.89 -8.88
CA GLY A 87 12.93 -14.80 -7.74
C GLY A 87 11.65 -15.02 -6.90
N GLY A 88 10.53 -14.40 -7.26
CA GLY A 88 9.25 -14.58 -6.57
C GLY A 88 8.61 -15.94 -6.82
N ALA A 89 8.12 -16.58 -5.76
CA ALA A 89 7.38 -17.83 -5.83
C ALA A 89 6.11 -17.78 -4.95
N ILE A 90 5.00 -18.34 -5.44
CA ILE A 90 3.72 -18.45 -4.70
C ILE A 90 3.66 -19.68 -3.78
N ARG A 91 4.74 -20.47 -3.72
CA ARG A 91 4.91 -21.61 -2.83
C ARG A 91 6.25 -21.49 -2.12
N PRO A 92 6.36 -21.92 -0.86
CA PRO A 92 7.62 -21.96 -0.16
C PRO A 92 8.58 -22.93 -0.87
N SER A 93 9.86 -22.57 -0.95
CA SER A 93 10.91 -23.51 -1.35
C SER A 93 11.57 -24.08 -0.10
N SER A 94 11.74 -25.41 -0.05
CA SER A 94 12.58 -26.05 0.96
C SER A 94 14.02 -25.60 0.76
N GLY A 95 14.47 -24.66 1.59
CA GLY A 95 15.85 -24.17 1.63
C GLY A 95 16.37 -24.12 3.06
#